data_AF-E3M4F2-F1
#
_entry.id   AF-E3M4F2-F1
#
_cell.length_a   1.000
_cell.length_b   1.000
_cell.length_c   1.000
_cell.angle_alpha   90.00
_cell.angle_beta   90.00
_cell.angle_gamma   90.00
#
_symmetry.space_group_name_H-M   'P 1'
#
loop_
_entity.id
_entity.type
_entity.pdbx_description
1 polymer ?
#
loop_
_entity_poly.entity_id
_entity_poly.type
_entity_poly.pdbx_seq_one_letter_code
_entity_poly.pdbx_strand_id
1 'polypeptide(L)'
;MYISSDVCPQSHPFLSSSVDFNRISNNQLYTTSISFDSGFYSLNYSITSCPDNTKLFLRETATVCIALFLFEQPLCNTQLEGSGLCKNNNGTLTGPANSDEYDYIQAQTKLFFNTSNPEKFLYLMYWIDGISLAGKKNYEFEDPTHNGTANYKWAPNSPTFSGLGYCLYNPNPNGLYISDDKCNSISFQKAFCWRGAWCQLGNSFEIV
;
A
#
# COMPACT_ATOMS: atom_id res chain seq x y z
N MET A 1 -5.16 -15.09 -24.23
CA MET A 1 -4.73 -15.26 -25.63
C MET A 1 -3.88 -16.51 -25.68
N TYR A 2 -4.41 -17.61 -26.25
CA TYR A 2 -3.66 -18.85 -26.39
C TYR A 2 -2.77 -18.72 -27.63
N ILE A 3 -1.45 -18.78 -27.43
CA ILE A 3 -0.50 -18.88 -28.53
C ILE A 3 -0.50 -20.35 -28.94
N SER A 4 -1.26 -20.67 -29.99
CA SER A 4 -1.18 -21.95 -30.71
C SER A 4 0.23 -22.11 -31.29
N SER A 5 0.85 -23.28 -31.12
CA SER A 5 2.27 -23.50 -31.38
C SER A 5 2.69 -23.47 -32.85
N ASP A 6 1.75 -23.46 -33.80
CA ASP A 6 2.06 -23.85 -35.18
C ASP A 6 1.68 -22.82 -36.25
N VAL A 7 1.23 -21.61 -35.88
CA VAL A 7 0.91 -20.55 -36.85
C VAL A 7 1.52 -19.22 -36.43
N CYS A 8 2.59 -18.81 -37.12
CA CYS A 8 3.11 -17.45 -37.03
C CYS A 8 2.03 -16.45 -37.47
N PRO A 9 1.78 -15.37 -36.70
CA PRO A 9 0.80 -14.35 -37.08
C PRO A 9 1.05 -13.79 -38.48
N GLN A 10 0.02 -13.72 -39.32
CA GLN A 10 0.10 -13.17 -40.69
C GLN A 10 0.24 -11.64 -40.74
N SER A 11 0.17 -10.97 -39.60
CA SER A 11 0.45 -9.54 -39.44
C SER A 11 1.32 -9.36 -38.20
N HIS A 12 2.25 -8.40 -38.23
CA HIS A 12 3.10 -8.09 -37.07
C HIS A 12 2.21 -7.79 -35.85
N PRO A 13 2.25 -8.61 -34.78
CA PRO A 13 1.37 -8.41 -33.62
C PRO A 13 1.76 -7.16 -32.80
N PHE A 14 2.93 -6.56 -33.07
CA PHE A 14 3.44 -5.38 -32.42
C PHE A 14 3.24 -4.16 -33.31
N LEU A 15 2.02 -3.61 -33.31
CA LEU A 15 1.74 -2.28 -33.86
C LEU A 15 2.50 -1.24 -33.03
N SER A 16 3.68 -0.80 -33.48
CA SER A 16 4.45 0.40 -33.08
C SER A 16 4.56 0.73 -31.57
N SER A 17 4.31 -0.21 -30.67
CA SER A 17 4.19 0.03 -29.24
C SER A 17 5.03 -0.98 -28.47
N SER A 18 5.67 -0.50 -27.40
CA SER A 18 6.36 -1.35 -26.44
C SER A 18 5.33 -2.23 -25.72
N VAL A 19 5.65 -3.50 -25.54
CA VAL A 19 4.86 -4.42 -24.71
C VAL A 19 5.70 -4.84 -23.51
N ASP A 20 5.14 -4.69 -22.33
CA ASP A 20 5.79 -5.05 -21.07
C ASP A 20 5.21 -6.34 -20.49
N PHE A 21 6.09 -7.27 -20.14
CA PHE A 21 5.77 -8.50 -19.42
C PHE A 21 6.27 -8.40 -17.99
N ASN A 22 5.35 -8.41 -17.03
CA ASN A 22 5.64 -8.28 -15.62
C ASN A 22 5.43 -9.62 -14.90
N ARG A 23 6.43 -10.04 -14.12
CA ARG A 23 6.34 -11.21 -13.24
C ARG A 23 6.86 -10.85 -11.86
N ILE A 24 6.05 -11.11 -10.83
CA ILE A 24 6.49 -10.98 -9.44
C ILE A 24 6.94 -12.36 -8.94
N SER A 25 8.15 -12.45 -8.40
CA SER A 25 8.64 -13.64 -7.70
C SER A 25 9.63 -13.23 -6.62
N ASN A 26 9.57 -13.88 -5.45
CA ASN A 26 10.47 -13.62 -4.32
C ASN A 26 10.63 -12.14 -3.95
N ASN A 27 9.52 -11.39 -3.94
CA ASN A 27 9.51 -9.94 -3.64
C ASN A 27 10.26 -9.05 -4.64
N GLN A 28 10.51 -9.58 -5.84
CA GLN A 28 11.11 -8.85 -6.96
C GLN A 28 10.11 -8.82 -8.12
N LEU A 29 10.09 -7.70 -8.83
CA LEU A 29 9.38 -7.56 -10.10
C LEU A 29 10.39 -7.67 -11.23
N TYR A 30 10.17 -8.65 -12.09
CA TYR A 30 10.89 -8.86 -13.32
C TYR A 30 10.07 -8.25 -14.45
N THR A 31 10.62 -7.26 -15.13
CA THR A 31 9.98 -6.59 -16.26
C THR A 31 10.78 -6.87 -17.51
N THR A 32 10.12 -7.40 -18.54
CA THR A 32 10.68 -7.55 -19.89
C THR A 32 9.89 -6.67 -20.83
N SER A 33 10.53 -5.65 -21.39
CA SER A 33 9.95 -4.75 -22.39
C SER A 33 10.46 -5.14 -23.77
N ILE A 34 9.53 -5.36 -24.70
CA ILE A 34 9.85 -5.64 -26.10
C ILE A 34 9.31 -4.47 -26.92
N SER A 35 10.20 -3.76 -27.61
CA SER A 35 9.82 -2.72 -28.56
C SER A 35 10.37 -3.04 -29.95
N PHE A 36 9.66 -2.59 -30.98
CA PHE A 36 10.08 -2.71 -32.37
C PHE A 36 10.15 -1.31 -32.99
N ASP A 37 11.36 -0.92 -33.38
CA ASP A 37 11.59 0.36 -34.06
C ASP A 37 12.61 0.16 -35.19
N SER A 38 12.35 0.78 -36.32
CA SER A 38 13.28 0.87 -37.45
C SER A 38 13.83 -0.49 -37.93
N GLY A 39 13.04 -1.56 -37.81
CA GLY A 39 13.43 -2.92 -38.22
C GLY A 39 14.17 -3.73 -37.16
N PHE A 40 14.38 -3.17 -35.96
CA PHE A 40 15.07 -3.82 -34.85
C PHE A 40 14.14 -4.07 -33.68
N TYR A 41 14.29 -5.24 -33.05
CA TYR A 41 13.69 -5.52 -31.75
C TYR A 41 14.66 -5.08 -30.66
N SER A 42 14.18 -4.24 -29.74
CA SER A 42 14.87 -3.97 -28.49
C SER A 42 14.18 -4.78 -27.39
N LEU A 43 14.98 -5.56 -26.67
CA LEU A 43 14.54 -6.27 -25.49
C LEU A 43 15.26 -5.63 -24.30
N ASN A 44 14.48 -5.02 -23.41
CA ASN A 44 14.98 -4.49 -22.15
C ASN A 44 14.50 -5.39 -21.02
N TYR A 45 15.39 -5.71 -20.10
CA TYR A 45 15.05 -6.47 -18.92
C TYR A 45 15.47 -5.68 -17.69
N SER A 46 14.60 -5.60 -16.70
CA SER A 46 14.89 -4.96 -15.43
C SER A 46 14.36 -5.76 -14.26
N ILE A 47 15.05 -5.62 -13.13
CA ILE A 47 14.65 -6.20 -11.85
C ILE A 47 14.41 -5.04 -10.91
N THR A 48 13.19 -4.98 -10.37
CA THR A 48 12.81 -4.01 -9.35
C THR A 48 12.70 -4.75 -8.03
N SER A 49 13.35 -4.21 -7.00
CA SER A 49 13.36 -4.80 -5.66
C SER A 49 12.96 -3.77 -4.60
N CYS A 50 12.40 -4.30 -3.53
CA CYS A 50 11.97 -3.53 -2.38
C CYS A 50 12.96 -3.65 -1.22
N PRO A 51 13.08 -2.62 -0.36
CA PRO A 51 13.88 -2.71 0.85
C PRO A 51 13.49 -3.90 1.72
N ASP A 52 14.43 -4.35 2.55
CA ASP A 52 14.19 -5.45 3.50
C ASP A 52 12.95 -5.20 4.37
N ASN A 53 12.23 -6.28 4.68
CA ASN A 53 10.99 -6.25 5.49
C ASN A 53 9.82 -5.47 4.87
N THR A 54 9.87 -5.16 3.58
CA THR A 54 8.74 -4.58 2.84
C THR A 54 8.22 -5.56 1.78
N LYS A 55 6.96 -5.41 1.36
CA LYS A 55 6.32 -6.27 0.37
C LYS A 55 6.05 -5.51 -0.93
N LEU A 56 6.52 -6.04 -2.05
CA LEU A 56 6.32 -5.49 -3.39
C LEU A 56 4.88 -5.74 -3.86
N PHE A 57 4.25 -4.69 -4.38
CA PHE A 57 2.97 -4.72 -5.08
C PHE A 57 3.04 -3.96 -6.40
N LEU A 58 2.31 -4.46 -7.39
CA LEU A 58 2.08 -3.77 -8.66
C LEU A 58 0.71 -3.12 -8.61
N ARG A 59 0.68 -1.79 -8.58
CA ARG A 59 -0.52 -0.96 -8.72
C ARG A 59 -0.68 -0.54 -10.18
N GLU A 60 -1.84 0.03 -10.51
CA GLU A 60 -2.14 0.47 -11.88
C GLU A 60 -1.14 1.50 -12.42
N THR A 61 -0.66 2.39 -11.55
CA THR A 61 0.20 3.52 -11.92
C THR A 61 1.64 3.41 -11.44
N ALA A 62 1.95 2.44 -10.58
CA ALA A 62 3.27 2.32 -9.95
C ALA A 62 3.54 0.91 -9.42
N THR A 63 4.82 0.58 -9.27
CA THR A 63 5.25 -0.51 -8.39
C THR A 63 5.66 0.09 -7.05
N VAL A 64 5.14 -0.46 -5.95
CA VAL A 64 5.36 0.09 -4.60
C VAL A 64 5.80 -0.99 -3.62
N CYS A 65 6.44 -0.56 -2.54
CA CYS A 65 6.83 -1.42 -1.43
C CYS A 65 6.03 -1.05 -0.19
N ILE A 66 5.25 -1.97 0.37
CA ILE A 66 4.37 -1.69 1.51
C ILE A 66 4.89 -2.38 2.77
N ALA A 67 4.96 -1.62 3.86
CA ALA A 67 5.29 -2.14 5.18
C ALA A 67 4.58 -1.38 6.29
N LEU A 68 4.49 -2.03 7.45
CA LEU A 68 4.05 -1.40 8.68
C LEU A 68 5.28 -0.91 9.44
N PHE A 69 5.30 0.37 9.77
CA PHE A 69 6.29 0.94 10.67
C PHE A 69 5.65 1.24 12.02
N LEU A 70 6.36 0.89 13.08
CA LEU A 70 5.90 1.01 14.46
C LEU A 70 6.58 2.21 15.12
N PHE A 71 5.86 2.92 15.99
CA PHE A 71 6.47 3.96 16.82
C PHE A 71 7.45 3.34 17.84
N GLU A 72 8.57 3.99 18.11
CA GLU A 72 9.49 3.52 19.17
C GLU A 72 9.05 4.08 20.53
N GLN A 73 9.07 5.40 20.67
CA GLN A 73 8.54 6.14 21.81
C GLN A 73 8.03 7.52 21.35
N PRO A 74 6.87 8.00 21.84
CA PRO A 74 5.87 7.24 22.59
C PRO A 74 5.31 6.07 21.76
N LEU A 75 4.94 4.95 22.43
CA LEU A 75 4.48 3.74 21.75
C LEU A 75 3.23 3.93 20.88
N CYS A 76 2.39 4.90 21.25
CA CYS A 76 1.20 5.28 20.52
C CYS A 76 1.34 6.74 20.12
N ASN A 77 0.96 7.09 18.89
CA ASN A 77 1.13 8.45 18.40
C ASN A 77 0.04 8.88 17.42
N THR A 78 0.00 10.18 17.11
CA THR A 78 -1.00 10.82 16.24
C THR A 78 -0.81 10.43 14.76
N GLN A 79 -1.79 10.74 13.92
CA GLN A 79 -1.66 10.51 12.48
C GLN A 79 -0.49 11.30 11.89
N LEU A 80 -0.32 12.57 12.25
CA LEU A 80 0.78 13.41 11.78
C LEU A 80 2.15 12.77 12.03
N GLU A 81 2.30 12.15 13.19
CA GLU A 81 3.51 11.41 13.56
C GLU A 81 3.65 10.11 12.79
N GLY A 82 2.54 9.44 12.44
CA GLY A 82 2.50 8.32 11.49
C GLY A 82 2.95 8.72 10.08
N SER A 83 2.49 9.86 9.58
CA SER A 83 2.97 10.46 8.33
C SER A 83 4.46 10.77 8.38
N GLY A 84 4.91 11.40 9.48
CA GLY A 84 6.33 11.65 9.74
C GLY A 84 7.17 10.36 9.77
N LEU A 85 6.66 9.29 10.37
CA LEU A 85 7.30 7.99 10.42
C LEU A 85 7.52 7.40 9.02
N CYS A 86 6.52 7.49 8.14
CA CYS A 86 6.67 7.05 6.76
C CYS A 86 7.70 7.90 6.00
N LYS A 87 7.65 9.22 6.16
CA LYS A 87 8.59 10.16 5.50
C LYS A 87 10.04 9.94 5.93
N ASN A 88 10.26 9.64 7.21
CA ASN A 88 11.59 9.29 7.74
C ASN A 88 12.13 7.97 7.16
N ASN A 89 11.27 7.11 6.62
CA ASN A 89 11.62 5.89 5.91
C ASN A 89 11.55 6.06 4.38
N ASN A 90 11.65 7.29 3.86
CA ASN A 90 11.58 7.62 2.43
C ASN A 90 10.27 7.15 1.76
N GLY A 91 9.16 7.24 2.49
CA GLY A 91 7.84 6.85 2.04
C GLY A 91 6.75 7.85 2.38
N THR A 92 5.51 7.46 2.13
CA THR A 92 4.31 8.20 2.52
C THR A 92 3.34 7.26 3.24
N LEU A 93 2.38 7.82 3.97
CA LEU A 93 1.23 7.02 4.38
C LEU A 93 0.59 6.36 3.17
N THR A 94 0.09 5.15 3.34
CA THR A 94 -0.62 4.43 2.28
C THR A 94 -1.84 3.72 2.82
N GLY A 95 -2.69 3.25 1.91
CA GLY A 95 -3.73 2.28 2.18
C GLY A 95 -3.80 1.25 1.05
N PRO A 96 -4.76 0.31 1.14
CA PRO A 96 -4.89 -0.72 0.13
C PRO A 96 -5.35 -0.16 -1.23
N ALA A 97 -4.58 -0.44 -2.27
CA ALA A 97 -4.92 -0.10 -3.66
C ALA A 97 -5.69 -1.19 -4.40
N ASN A 98 -5.75 -2.41 -3.84
CA ASN A 98 -6.43 -3.58 -4.40
C ASN A 98 -6.72 -4.60 -3.27
N SER A 99 -7.37 -5.71 -3.61
CA SER A 99 -7.72 -6.76 -2.64
C SER A 99 -6.50 -7.43 -2.01
N ASP A 100 -5.43 -7.63 -2.77
CA ASP A 100 -4.25 -8.37 -2.31
C ASP A 100 -3.46 -7.55 -1.29
N GLU A 101 -3.34 -6.24 -1.53
CA GLU A 101 -2.77 -5.29 -0.57
C GLU A 101 -3.59 -5.23 0.72
N TYR A 102 -4.92 -5.18 0.60
CA TYR A 102 -5.79 -5.19 1.78
C TYR A 102 -5.61 -6.49 2.59
N ASP A 103 -5.60 -7.65 1.94
CA ASP A 103 -5.47 -8.93 2.62
C ASP A 103 -4.08 -9.06 3.28
N TYR A 104 -3.02 -8.54 2.65
CA TYR A 104 -1.68 -8.44 3.24
C TYR A 104 -1.67 -7.54 4.47
N ILE A 105 -2.18 -6.31 4.37
CA ILE A 105 -2.28 -5.35 5.48
C ILE A 105 -3.01 -5.98 6.68
N GLN A 106 -4.12 -6.68 6.43
CA GLN A 106 -4.88 -7.36 7.48
C GLN A 106 -4.12 -8.53 8.09
N ALA A 107 -3.44 -9.35 7.28
CA ALA A 107 -2.64 -10.47 7.78
C ALA A 107 -1.49 -9.99 8.67
N GLN A 108 -0.78 -8.95 8.25
CA GLN A 108 0.31 -8.36 9.03
C GLN A 108 -0.19 -7.69 10.31
N THR A 109 -1.28 -6.92 10.26
CA THR A 109 -1.91 -6.32 11.44
C THR A 109 -2.17 -7.37 12.53
N LYS A 110 -2.62 -8.58 12.14
CA LYS A 110 -2.81 -9.71 13.05
C LYS A 110 -1.52 -10.23 13.66
N LEU A 111 -0.46 -10.36 12.86
CA LEU A 111 0.86 -10.78 13.34
C LEU A 111 1.44 -9.77 14.33
N PHE A 112 1.41 -8.49 13.98
CA PHE A 112 1.96 -7.41 14.80
C PHE A 112 1.21 -7.20 16.11
N PHE A 113 -0.09 -7.50 16.17
CA PHE A 113 -0.81 -7.49 17.45
C PHE A 113 -0.18 -8.41 18.50
N ASN A 114 0.29 -9.59 18.09
CA ASN A 114 0.89 -10.56 19.00
C ASN A 114 2.34 -10.21 19.36
N THR A 115 3.08 -9.56 18.46
CA THR A 115 4.52 -9.30 18.63
C THR A 115 4.84 -7.90 19.17
N SER A 116 3.92 -6.93 19.01
CA SER A 116 4.20 -5.50 19.18
C SER A 116 3.27 -4.79 20.17
N ASN A 117 2.68 -5.54 21.11
CA ASN A 117 1.75 -5.06 22.14
C ASN A 117 2.32 -5.21 23.57
N PRO A 118 3.43 -4.52 23.91
CA PRO A 118 4.11 -4.70 25.21
C PRO A 118 3.23 -4.31 26.41
N GLU A 119 2.35 -3.32 26.26
CA GLU A 119 1.47 -2.85 27.33
C GLU A 119 0.11 -3.55 27.40
N LYS A 120 -0.12 -4.53 26.53
CA LYS A 120 -1.35 -5.35 26.44
C LYS A 120 -2.62 -4.51 26.24
N PHE A 121 -2.57 -3.59 25.27
CA PHE A 121 -3.77 -2.90 24.78
C PHE A 121 -4.78 -3.91 24.23
N LEU A 122 -6.08 -3.66 24.40
CA LEU A 122 -7.12 -4.51 23.80
C LEU A 122 -7.07 -4.43 22.26
N TYR A 123 -6.74 -3.26 21.73
CA TYR A 123 -6.67 -2.99 20.30
C TYR A 123 -5.38 -2.26 19.93
N LEU A 124 -4.60 -2.85 19.02
CA LEU A 124 -3.59 -2.12 18.27
C LEU A 124 -4.16 -1.75 16.92
N MET A 125 -3.95 -0.51 16.53
CA MET A 125 -4.51 0.04 15.32
C MET A 125 -3.44 0.89 14.63
N TYR A 126 -3.54 1.04 13.32
CA TYR A 126 -2.48 1.65 12.53
C TYR A 126 -3.05 2.69 11.58
N TRP A 127 -2.40 3.85 11.54
CA TRP A 127 -2.76 4.91 10.62
C TRP A 127 -2.57 4.45 9.18
N ILE A 128 -3.55 4.78 8.34
CA ILE A 128 -3.46 4.65 6.90
C ILE A 128 -3.72 6.02 6.29
N ASP A 129 -3.46 6.13 5.00
CA ASP A 129 -3.63 7.38 4.29
C ASP A 129 -5.10 7.85 4.25
N GLY A 130 -5.29 9.16 4.29
CA GLY A 130 -6.61 9.81 4.24
C GLY A 130 -6.86 10.77 5.40
N ILE A 131 -6.84 12.07 5.09
CA ILE A 131 -7.27 13.16 5.98
C ILE A 131 -8.61 13.70 5.50
N SER A 132 -9.60 13.75 6.37
CA SER A 132 -10.96 14.17 6.04
C SER A 132 -11.00 15.62 5.56
N LEU A 133 -11.62 15.82 4.40
CA LEU A 133 -12.05 17.11 3.89
C LEU A 133 -13.52 17.35 4.29
N ALA A 134 -14.06 18.53 3.96
CA ALA A 134 -15.47 18.80 4.17
C ALA A 134 -16.34 17.84 3.34
N GLY A 135 -17.28 17.14 3.99
CA GLY A 135 -18.18 16.19 3.35
C GLY A 135 -17.88 14.72 3.70
N LYS A 136 -18.89 13.87 3.57
CA LYS A 136 -18.76 12.44 3.90
C LYS A 136 -17.97 11.71 2.81
N LYS A 137 -17.04 10.82 3.20
CA LYS A 137 -16.16 10.08 2.29
C LYS A 137 -15.27 10.96 1.40
N ASN A 138 -15.02 12.20 1.82
CA ASN A 138 -14.14 13.13 1.13
C ASN A 138 -12.82 13.21 1.90
N TYR A 139 -11.73 12.74 1.29
CA TYR A 139 -10.43 12.63 1.92
C TYR A 139 -9.34 13.10 0.95
N GLU A 140 -8.33 13.74 1.52
CA GLU A 140 -7.06 14.03 0.87
C GLU A 140 -6.05 12.92 1.22
N PHE A 141 -5.25 12.52 0.24
CA PHE A 141 -4.33 11.38 0.33
C PHE A 141 -2.90 11.85 0.02
N GLU A 142 -1.93 11.39 0.80
CA GLU A 142 -0.50 11.59 0.57
C GLU A 142 0.05 10.70 -0.55
N ASP A 143 -0.46 9.48 -0.67
CA ASP A 143 -0.07 8.48 -1.65
C ASP A 143 -1.04 8.51 -2.85
N PRO A 144 -0.60 9.05 -4.01
CA PRO A 144 -1.46 9.19 -5.18
C PRO A 144 -1.74 7.87 -5.89
N THR A 145 -1.14 6.76 -5.46
CA THR A 145 -1.15 5.49 -6.20
C THR A 145 -2.17 4.49 -5.68
N HIS A 146 -2.76 4.68 -4.48
CA HIS A 146 -3.70 3.71 -3.90
C HIS A 146 -5.18 3.89 -4.29
N ASN A 147 -5.46 4.72 -5.31
CA ASN A 147 -6.80 4.94 -5.87
C ASN A 147 -7.87 5.37 -4.84
N GLY A 148 -7.47 6.21 -3.89
CA GLY A 148 -8.34 6.74 -2.85
C GLY A 148 -8.98 5.63 -2.00
N THR A 149 -10.31 5.66 -1.85
CA THR A 149 -11.06 4.74 -0.97
C THR A 149 -11.73 3.56 -1.68
N ALA A 150 -11.49 3.39 -2.99
CA ALA A 150 -12.20 2.40 -3.80
C ALA A 150 -12.05 0.96 -3.28
N ASN A 151 -10.88 0.63 -2.73
CA ASN A 151 -10.55 -0.71 -2.23
C ASN A 151 -10.67 -0.83 -0.71
N TYR A 152 -11.22 0.19 -0.05
CA TYR A 152 -11.33 0.21 1.40
C TYR A 152 -12.55 -0.59 1.82
N LYS A 153 -12.34 -1.65 2.60
CA LYS A 153 -13.44 -2.41 3.20
C LYS A 153 -13.88 -1.69 4.48
N TRP A 154 -14.90 -0.86 4.38
CA TRP A 154 -15.40 0.00 5.47
C TRP A 154 -16.15 -0.77 6.56
N ALA A 155 -16.03 -0.29 7.80
CA ALA A 155 -16.81 -0.83 8.90
C ALA A 155 -18.29 -0.45 8.71
N PRO A 156 -19.23 -1.22 9.28
CA PRO A 156 -20.63 -0.80 9.29
C PRO A 156 -20.76 0.63 9.83
N ASN A 157 -21.42 1.50 9.06
CA ASN A 157 -21.59 2.93 9.36
C ASN A 157 -20.30 3.80 9.31
N SER A 158 -19.21 3.31 8.72
CA SER A 158 -18.01 4.12 8.45
C SER A 158 -17.95 4.69 7.01
N PRO A 159 -17.28 5.84 6.81
CA PRO A 159 -16.77 6.71 7.85
C PRO A 159 -17.90 7.33 8.68
N THR A 160 -17.66 7.44 9.98
CA THR A 160 -18.61 7.93 10.99
C THR A 160 -18.69 9.44 10.97
N PHE A 161 -17.59 10.12 10.66
CA PHE A 161 -17.50 11.57 10.70
C PHE A 161 -17.52 12.18 9.28
N SER A 162 -17.86 13.47 9.19
CA SER A 162 -17.99 14.21 7.91
C SER A 162 -17.40 15.62 7.94
N GLY A 163 -16.70 15.97 9.01
CA GLY A 163 -16.01 17.26 9.18
C GLY A 163 -14.50 17.12 8.98
N LEU A 164 -13.77 18.24 9.14
CA LEU A 164 -12.31 18.23 9.13
C LEU A 164 -11.75 17.62 10.42
N GLY A 165 -10.49 17.17 10.36
CA GLY A 165 -9.73 16.69 11.53
C GLY A 165 -9.92 15.21 11.86
N TYR A 166 -10.50 14.42 10.95
CA TYR A 166 -10.60 12.97 11.06
C TYR A 166 -9.68 12.27 10.07
N CYS A 167 -9.14 11.14 10.47
CA CYS A 167 -8.11 10.41 9.75
C CYS A 167 -8.48 8.93 9.69
N LEU A 168 -8.05 8.29 8.61
CA LEU A 168 -8.33 6.89 8.36
C LEU A 168 -7.36 5.97 9.08
N TYR A 169 -7.86 4.80 9.45
CA TYR A 169 -7.04 3.76 10.03
C TYR A 169 -7.54 2.36 9.64
N ASN A 170 -6.63 1.39 9.64
CA ASN A 170 -7.00 -0.01 9.59
C ASN A 170 -7.11 -0.56 11.03
N PRO A 171 -8.16 -1.33 11.34
CA PRO A 171 -8.41 -1.76 12.70
C PRO A 171 -7.55 -2.97 13.07
N ASN A 172 -7.65 -3.32 14.36
CA ASN A 172 -7.03 -4.46 15.03
C ASN A 172 -7.25 -5.83 14.33
N PRO A 173 -6.52 -6.91 14.70
CA PRO A 173 -6.68 -8.28 14.20
C PRO A 173 -8.10 -8.84 14.05
N ASN A 174 -9.00 -8.47 14.96
CA ASN A 174 -10.37 -8.97 15.06
C ASN A 174 -11.36 -8.05 14.32
N GLY A 175 -10.98 -6.81 14.06
CA GLY A 175 -11.68 -5.89 13.17
C GLY A 175 -11.17 -6.10 11.75
N LEU A 176 -12.08 -6.34 10.80
CA LEU A 176 -11.65 -6.42 9.41
C LEU A 176 -11.63 -5.04 8.74
N TYR A 177 -12.33 -4.05 9.28
CA TYR A 177 -12.77 -2.94 8.46
C TYR A 177 -12.17 -1.58 8.77
N ILE A 178 -11.78 -0.87 7.72
CA ILE A 178 -11.28 0.51 7.78
C ILE A 178 -12.34 1.44 8.38
N SER A 179 -11.89 2.37 9.20
CA SER A 179 -12.72 3.37 9.88
C SER A 179 -11.95 4.68 10.07
N ASP A 180 -12.56 5.63 10.77
CA ASP A 180 -12.07 6.98 10.98
C ASP A 180 -12.16 7.43 12.45
N ASP A 181 -11.17 8.18 12.90
CA ASP A 181 -11.11 8.82 14.24
C ASP A 181 -10.43 10.19 14.10
N LYS A 182 -10.40 10.99 15.16
CA LYS A 182 -9.68 12.26 15.17
C LYS A 182 -8.21 12.03 14.87
N CYS A 183 -7.62 12.84 14.00
CA CYS A 183 -6.22 12.73 13.60
C CYS A 183 -5.24 12.88 14.77
N ASN A 184 -5.64 13.58 15.84
CA ASN A 184 -4.84 13.78 17.04
C ASN A 184 -5.11 12.74 18.14
N SER A 185 -5.93 11.72 17.87
CA SER A 185 -6.09 10.58 18.78
C SER A 185 -4.75 9.86 18.93
N ILE A 186 -4.44 9.37 20.13
CA ILE A 186 -3.17 8.71 20.46
C ILE A 186 -3.44 7.33 21.07
N SER A 187 -4.16 7.32 22.19
CA SER A 187 -4.59 6.12 22.90
C SER A 187 -5.77 6.45 23.82
N PHE A 188 -6.45 5.41 24.32
CA PHE A 188 -7.45 5.55 25.38
C PHE A 188 -7.33 4.42 26.40
N GLN A 189 -6.98 4.75 27.65
CA GLN A 189 -7.07 3.90 28.85
C GLN A 189 -6.79 2.39 28.64
N LYS A 190 -5.73 2.02 27.92
CA LYS A 190 -5.39 0.63 27.51
C LYS A 190 -6.43 -0.09 26.63
N ALA A 191 -7.53 0.56 26.27
CA ALA A 191 -8.46 0.03 25.28
C ALA A 191 -7.80 0.00 23.91
N PHE A 192 -7.20 1.11 23.47
CA PHE A 192 -6.63 1.18 22.14
C PHE A 192 -5.35 2.02 22.06
N CYS A 193 -4.49 1.68 21.10
CA CYS A 193 -3.22 2.34 20.81
C CYS A 193 -3.02 2.47 19.30
N TRP A 194 -2.80 3.70 18.83
CA TRP A 194 -2.32 3.96 17.47
C TRP A 194 -0.83 3.64 17.39
N ARG A 195 -0.51 2.37 17.10
CA ARG A 195 0.83 1.81 17.32
C ARG A 195 1.81 2.14 16.20
N GLY A 196 1.34 2.58 15.05
CA GLY A 196 2.18 2.82 13.89
C GLY A 196 1.39 3.25 12.68
N ALA A 197 2.03 3.13 11.52
CA ALA A 197 1.52 3.58 10.25
C ALA A 197 1.86 2.61 9.12
N TRP A 198 0.92 2.42 8.20
CA TRP A 198 1.18 1.74 6.94
C TRP A 198 1.81 2.71 5.96
N CYS A 199 2.99 2.35 5.46
CA CYS A 199 3.77 3.18 4.58
C CYS A 199 3.99 2.50 3.23
N GLN A 200 3.94 3.29 2.16
CA GLN A 200 4.50 2.91 0.87
C GLN A 200 5.88 3.57 0.71
N LEU A 201 6.85 2.81 0.23
CA LEU A 201 8.20 3.28 -0.04
C LEU A 201 8.51 3.20 -1.54
N GLY A 202 9.44 4.06 -1.95
CA GLY A 202 10.10 3.92 -3.24
C GLY A 202 10.84 2.60 -3.38
N ASN A 203 10.91 2.13 -4.62
CA ASN A 203 11.59 0.93 -5.06
C ASN A 203 12.98 1.26 -5.63
N SER A 204 13.85 0.25 -5.68
CA SER A 204 15.16 0.34 -6.33
C SER A 204 15.18 -0.49 -7.61
N PHE A 205 15.91 -0.02 -8.62
CA PHE A 205 15.99 -0.63 -9.94
C PHE A 205 17.40 -1.12 -10.24
N GLU A 206 17.50 -2.34 -10.75
CA GLU A 206 18.70 -2.87 -11.38
C GLU A 206 18.39 -3.13 -12.87
N ILE A 207 19.18 -2.51 -13.76
CA ILE A 207 19.12 -2.75 -15.20
C ILE A 207 20.18 -3.81 -15.50
N VAL A 208 19.77 -4.92 -16.14
CA VAL A 208 20.65 -6.05 -16.46
C VAL A 208 20.81 -6.19 -17.96
#